data_AF-A0A6C2D345-F1
#
_entry.id   AF-A0A6C2D345-F1
#
_cell.length_a   1.000
_cell.length_b   1.000
_cell.length_c   1.000
_cell.angle_alpha   90.00
_cell.angle_beta   90.00
_cell.angle_gamma   90.00
#
_symmetry.space_group_name_H-M   'P 1'
#
loop_
_entity.id
_entity.type
_entity.pdbx_description
1 polymer ?
#
loop_
_entity_poly.entity_id
_entity_poly.type
_entity_poly.pdbx_seq_one_letter_code
_entity_poly.pdbx_strand_id
1 'polypeptide(L)'
;MDTSKLKKFAQFARRTLGKQVSAKLTLVLSEGSAARRESASTVKKLEDAIKSYGKEQVIDRVAYTWFNRFCALRFMDVNRYTRIGIVSPAEGQFQPEILLEAKMGHIEEEMVPAKTQQLVADLLAGKSPSHDPQGEAYRLLVVAACNAWHQAMPFLFERIDDYTELLMPDDLLSGNSILAYTREAMTPSACKDLATGEPIVEVIGWLYQFYISEKKDAVFEGLKKNQKITPENIPAATQLFTPHWIVRYLVDNSLGRLWLLNCPNSKLAEQMAYYIPPEKPETDFLRINGPEDIKVCDPACGSGHMLTYAFDLLYAIYEEEGYDAAEIPEKILTHNLYGIELDERAGELAAFALTMKARARQRRFFNKRVKPNITVLEKVEFSRQELDEYMGHVGRDLFTYGLRETLQQFSEADNFGSLIVPKVGNVADVLATLETKDMAGNLFLAETHQRVLKVLRMAEALGPRYAVVVANPPYMGGKGMNGRLSTWAKENYPNSKSDLFAMFIERNLDLTVKAGEVAMITMQSWMFLSSFEALRSRILDQHTILSMAHLGARAFDSIGGEVVSTTAFVLENTHKPEYRGAYLRLVDGNSEAEKMEMMVKAIAQGRAA
;
A
#
# COMPACT_ATOMS: atom_id res chain seq x y z
N MET A 1 -15.32 -14.79 1.63
CA MET A 1 -15.20 -14.16 2.98
C MET A 1 -16.42 -13.27 3.22
N ASP A 2 -17.08 -13.38 4.38
CA ASP A 2 -18.15 -12.44 4.78
C ASP A 2 -17.52 -11.13 5.25
N THR A 3 -17.62 -10.08 4.43
CA THR A 3 -17.04 -8.76 4.71
C THR A 3 -17.93 -7.87 5.57
N SER A 4 -19.17 -8.28 5.87
CA SER A 4 -20.13 -7.44 6.59
C SER A 4 -19.70 -7.16 8.04
N LYS A 5 -19.15 -8.17 8.73
CA LYS A 5 -18.59 -8.03 10.08
C LYS A 5 -17.37 -7.13 10.09
N LEU A 6 -16.45 -7.32 9.13
CA LEU A 6 -15.27 -6.47 8.96
C LEU A 6 -15.65 -5.02 8.75
N LYS A 7 -16.66 -4.75 7.91
CA LYS A 7 -17.17 -3.40 7.66
C LYS A 7 -17.70 -2.73 8.92
N LYS A 8 -18.60 -3.40 9.64
CA LYS A 8 -19.17 -2.89 10.90
C LYS A 8 -18.07 -2.59 11.92
N PHE A 9 -17.11 -3.51 12.07
CA PHE A 9 -15.97 -3.33 12.97
C PHE A 9 -15.09 -2.15 12.57
N ALA A 10 -14.65 -2.05 11.32
CA ALA A 10 -13.73 -0.99 10.91
C ALA A 10 -14.33 0.41 11.08
N GLN A 11 -15.63 0.59 10.75
CA GLN A 11 -16.35 1.84 11.00
C GLN A 11 -16.51 2.13 12.50
N PHE A 12 -16.83 1.11 13.30
CA PHE A 12 -16.86 1.24 14.76
C PHE A 12 -15.48 1.65 15.32
N ALA A 13 -14.43 0.96 14.90
CA ALA A 13 -13.06 1.18 15.32
C ALA A 13 -12.62 2.62 15.03
N ARG A 14 -12.89 3.15 13.83
CA ARG A 14 -12.59 4.54 13.47
C ARG A 14 -13.20 5.53 14.45
N ARG A 15 -14.50 5.42 14.72
CA ARG A 15 -15.22 6.33 15.63
C ARG A 15 -14.73 6.18 17.07
N THR A 16 -14.52 4.95 17.53
CA THR A 16 -14.14 4.65 18.92
C THR A 16 -12.70 5.06 19.20
N LEU A 17 -11.75 4.66 18.36
CA LEU A 17 -10.34 5.03 18.50
C LEU A 17 -10.15 6.54 18.38
N GLY A 18 -10.81 7.20 17.42
CA GLY A 18 -10.74 8.66 17.30
C GLY A 18 -11.20 9.39 18.58
N LYS A 19 -12.28 8.92 19.22
CA LYS A 19 -12.75 9.46 20.50
C LYS A 19 -11.77 9.19 21.65
N GLN A 20 -11.25 7.96 21.75
CA GLN A 20 -10.32 7.56 22.80
C GLN A 20 -8.99 8.34 22.70
N VAL A 21 -8.43 8.45 21.49
CA VAL A 21 -7.23 9.22 21.21
C VAL A 21 -7.45 10.70 21.51
N SER A 22 -8.60 11.26 21.13
CA SER A 22 -8.94 12.67 21.45
C SER A 22 -9.01 12.94 22.95
N ALA A 23 -9.61 12.03 23.71
CA ALA A 23 -9.67 12.12 25.17
C ALA A 23 -8.26 12.02 25.80
N LYS A 24 -7.45 11.06 25.35
CA LYS A 24 -6.05 10.91 25.76
C LYS A 24 -5.21 12.14 25.45
N LEU A 25 -5.37 12.70 24.25
CA LEU A 25 -4.66 13.89 23.83
C LEU A 25 -4.92 15.06 24.77
N THR A 26 -6.18 15.24 25.17
CA THR A 26 -6.58 16.28 26.13
C THR A 26 -5.93 16.05 27.50
N LEU A 27 -5.88 14.80 27.97
CA LEU A 27 -5.22 14.46 29.24
C LEU A 27 -3.71 14.69 29.20
N VAL A 28 -3.04 14.24 28.14
CA VAL A 28 -1.58 14.34 27.95
C VAL A 28 -1.14 15.80 27.88
N LEU A 29 -1.89 16.64 27.16
CA LEU A 29 -1.55 18.06 26.99
C LEU A 29 -1.93 18.93 28.19
N SER A 30 -2.68 18.41 29.17
CA SER A 30 -3.10 19.19 30.33
C SER A 30 -1.92 19.71 31.15
N GLU A 31 -2.08 20.88 31.76
CA GLU A 31 -1.06 21.46 32.63
C GLU A 31 -0.79 20.55 33.83
N GLY A 32 0.48 20.22 34.07
CA GLY A 32 0.85 19.31 35.15
C GLY A 32 0.45 17.84 34.92
N SER A 33 0.19 17.42 33.69
CA SER A 33 -0.01 16.00 33.38
C SER A 33 1.23 15.16 33.75
N ALA A 34 1.04 13.88 34.10
CA ALA A 34 2.15 12.96 34.35
C ALA A 34 3.04 12.82 33.11
N ALA A 35 2.44 12.76 31.91
CA ALA A 35 3.17 12.70 30.65
C ALA A 35 4.14 13.89 30.43
N ARG A 36 3.75 15.11 30.81
CA ARG A 36 4.64 16.28 30.74
C ARG A 36 5.83 16.19 31.70
N ARG A 37 5.68 15.51 32.84
CA ARG A 37 6.77 15.30 33.81
C ARG A 37 7.68 14.13 33.42
N GLU A 38 7.09 13.04 32.96
CA GLU A 38 7.78 11.76 32.72
C GLU A 38 8.31 11.62 31.28
N SER A 39 7.74 12.34 30.32
CA SER A 39 8.05 12.23 28.88
C SER A 39 7.99 13.58 28.17
N ALA A 40 8.64 14.60 28.74
CA ALA A 40 8.61 15.98 28.24
C ALA A 40 9.04 16.13 26.76
N SER A 41 10.05 15.37 26.33
CA SER A 41 10.52 15.34 24.93
C SER A 41 9.44 14.83 23.97
N THR A 42 8.75 13.75 24.33
CA THR A 42 7.68 13.14 23.54
C THR A 42 6.45 14.03 23.46
N VAL A 43 6.10 14.72 24.55
CA VAL A 43 5.02 15.73 24.53
C VAL A 43 5.37 16.91 23.63
N LYS A 44 6.64 17.35 23.60
CA LYS A 44 7.07 18.41 22.68
C LYS A 44 6.92 17.98 21.21
N LYS A 45 7.31 16.75 20.86
CA LYS A 45 7.10 16.20 19.50
C LYS A 45 5.61 16.19 19.12
N LEU A 46 4.73 15.84 20.07
CA LEU A 46 3.28 15.87 19.87
C LEU A 46 2.78 17.29 19.58
N GLU A 47 3.25 18.29 20.34
CA GLU A 47 2.92 19.70 20.12
C GLU A 47 3.40 20.20 18.76
N ASP A 48 4.62 19.83 18.35
CA ASP A 48 5.19 20.16 17.04
C ASP A 48 4.39 19.51 15.89
N ALA A 49 3.94 18.27 16.06
CA ALA A 49 3.06 17.59 15.11
C ALA A 49 1.69 18.28 15.01
N ILE A 50 1.10 18.70 16.12
CA ILE A 50 -0.17 19.44 16.14
C ILE A 50 -0.02 20.80 15.46
N LYS A 51 1.12 21.48 15.65
CA LYS A 51 1.41 22.75 14.98
C LYS A 51 1.55 22.59 13.47
N SER A 52 2.13 21.48 13.02
CA SER A 52 2.41 21.22 11.60
C SER A 52 1.18 20.73 10.82
N TYR A 53 0.40 19.82 11.42
CA TYR A 53 -0.70 19.12 10.74
C TYR A 53 -2.09 19.49 11.28
N GLY A 54 -2.17 20.08 12.46
CA GLY A 54 -3.42 20.35 13.15
C GLY A 54 -3.90 19.19 14.02
N LYS A 55 -4.66 19.52 15.06
CA LYS A 55 -5.10 18.58 16.11
C LYS A 55 -5.90 17.40 15.54
N GLU A 56 -6.84 17.65 14.63
CA GLU A 56 -7.71 16.61 14.08
C GLU A 56 -6.94 15.60 13.23
N GLN A 57 -5.95 16.06 12.44
CA GLN A 57 -5.11 15.19 11.63
C GLN A 57 -4.22 14.31 12.50
N VAL A 58 -3.66 14.86 13.58
CA VAL A 58 -2.88 14.06 14.56
C VAL A 58 -3.75 12.99 15.20
N ILE A 59 -5.00 13.31 15.61
CA ILE A 59 -5.93 12.32 16.15
C ILE A 59 -6.23 11.22 15.13
N ASP A 60 -6.55 11.57 13.87
CA ASP A 60 -6.84 10.59 12.81
C ASP A 60 -5.63 9.70 12.54
N ARG A 61 -4.43 10.27 12.44
CA ARG A 61 -3.16 9.54 12.23
C ARG A 61 -2.89 8.53 13.34
N VAL A 62 -2.98 8.97 14.60
CA VAL A 62 -2.69 8.12 15.77
C VAL A 62 -3.75 7.03 15.94
N ALA A 63 -5.03 7.36 15.81
CA ALA A 63 -6.12 6.38 15.88
C ALA A 63 -5.96 5.30 14.80
N TYR A 64 -5.58 5.72 13.60
CA TYR A 64 -5.32 4.82 12.50
C TYR A 64 -4.09 3.94 12.75
N THR A 65 -3.00 4.52 13.26
CA THR A 65 -1.77 3.77 13.59
C THR A 65 -2.07 2.61 14.55
N TRP A 66 -2.86 2.87 15.60
CA TRP A 66 -3.27 1.82 16.53
C TRP A 66 -4.22 0.81 15.91
N PHE A 67 -5.17 1.23 15.07
CA PHE A 67 -6.03 0.31 14.32
C PHE A 67 -5.19 -0.67 13.49
N ASN A 68 -4.23 -0.15 12.72
CA ASN A 68 -3.30 -0.93 11.89
C ASN A 68 -2.49 -1.93 12.72
N ARG A 69 -1.84 -1.46 13.80
CA ARG A 69 -1.03 -2.30 14.69
C ARG A 69 -1.86 -3.42 15.32
N PHE A 70 -3.07 -3.12 15.81
CA PHE A 70 -3.96 -4.14 16.39
C PHE A 70 -4.42 -5.18 15.37
N CYS A 71 -4.79 -4.75 14.15
CA CYS A 71 -5.17 -5.68 13.09
C CYS A 71 -4.00 -6.56 12.65
N ALA A 72 -2.80 -5.98 12.52
CA ALA A 72 -1.59 -6.72 12.15
C ALA A 72 -1.20 -7.74 13.23
N LEU A 73 -1.14 -7.34 14.50
CA LEU A 73 -0.87 -8.26 15.61
C LEU A 73 -1.90 -9.39 15.68
N ARG A 74 -3.19 -9.07 15.51
CA ARG A 74 -4.25 -10.10 15.47
C ARG A 74 -4.08 -11.04 14.28
N PHE A 75 -3.77 -10.53 13.09
CA PHE A 75 -3.52 -11.36 11.92
C PHE A 75 -2.34 -12.32 12.15
N MET A 76 -1.27 -11.82 12.76
CA MET A 76 -0.09 -12.62 13.10
C MET A 76 -0.39 -13.70 14.14
N ASP A 77 -1.17 -13.39 15.18
CA ASP A 77 -1.60 -14.37 16.17
C ASP A 77 -2.43 -15.50 15.54
N VAL A 78 -3.41 -15.16 14.69
CA VAL A 78 -4.27 -16.14 14.01
C VAL A 78 -3.45 -17.08 13.12
N ASN A 79 -2.43 -16.54 12.44
CA ASN A 79 -1.55 -17.30 11.56
C ASN A 79 -0.34 -17.92 12.28
N ARG A 80 -0.27 -17.82 13.62
CA ARG A 80 0.82 -18.37 14.45
C ARG A 80 2.20 -17.87 14.03
N TYR A 81 2.28 -16.59 13.67
CA TYR A 81 3.54 -15.90 13.36
C TYR A 81 4.20 -15.34 14.62
N THR A 82 3.41 -15.12 15.66
CA THR A 82 3.82 -14.90 17.05
C THR A 82 3.84 -16.24 17.78
N ARG A 83 4.80 -16.43 18.71
CA ARG A 83 4.87 -17.63 19.56
C ARG A 83 3.77 -17.62 20.62
N ILE A 84 3.63 -16.47 21.27
CA ILE A 84 2.63 -16.15 22.28
C ILE A 84 1.66 -15.14 21.66
N GLY A 85 0.36 -15.38 21.77
CA GLY A 85 -0.68 -14.48 21.31
C GLY A 85 -0.60 -13.11 21.98
N ILE A 86 -0.32 -12.06 21.20
CA ILE A 86 -0.17 -10.70 21.74
C ILE A 86 -1.55 -10.09 22.00
N VAL A 87 -2.45 -10.19 21.02
CA VAL A 87 -3.84 -9.67 21.10
C VAL A 87 -4.82 -10.79 21.45
N SER A 88 -4.45 -12.01 21.10
CA SER A 88 -5.30 -13.19 21.14
C SER A 88 -5.14 -13.98 22.44
N PRO A 89 -6.23 -14.50 23.02
CA PRO A 89 -6.12 -15.41 24.15
C PRO A 89 -5.64 -16.80 23.69
N ALA A 90 -5.08 -17.55 24.64
CA ALA A 90 -4.90 -19.00 24.48
C ALA A 90 -6.27 -19.70 24.36
N GLU A 91 -6.25 -20.94 23.85
CA GLU A 91 -7.47 -21.74 23.69
C GLU A 91 -8.18 -21.96 25.04
N GLY A 92 -9.48 -21.69 25.07
CA GLY A 92 -10.29 -21.78 26.29
C GLY A 92 -10.10 -20.63 27.29
N GLN A 93 -9.27 -19.63 26.98
CA GLN A 93 -9.01 -18.47 27.85
C GLN A 93 -9.69 -17.19 27.32
N PHE A 94 -9.82 -16.19 28.19
CA PHE A 94 -10.39 -14.87 27.84
C PHE A 94 -9.33 -13.76 27.80
N GLN A 95 -8.26 -13.89 28.59
CA GLN A 95 -7.18 -12.90 28.63
C GLN A 95 -6.18 -13.14 27.50
N PRO A 96 -5.59 -12.07 26.91
CA PRO A 96 -4.50 -12.19 25.95
C PRO A 96 -3.38 -13.07 26.49
N GLU A 97 -2.85 -13.97 25.66
CA GLU A 97 -1.89 -14.99 26.07
C GLU A 97 -0.62 -14.35 26.66
N ILE A 98 -0.12 -13.26 26.08
CA ILE A 98 1.04 -12.51 26.59
C ILE A 98 0.86 -12.00 28.02
N LEU A 99 -0.36 -11.62 28.42
CA LEU A 99 -0.64 -11.19 29.79
C LEU A 99 -0.74 -12.38 30.74
N LEU A 100 -1.31 -13.49 30.27
CA LEU A 100 -1.41 -14.72 31.06
C LEU A 100 -0.02 -15.28 31.38
N GLU A 101 0.86 -15.37 30.39
CA GLU A 101 2.25 -15.80 30.56
C GLU A 101 3.01 -14.87 31.52
N ALA A 102 2.86 -13.55 31.36
CA ALA A 102 3.49 -12.58 32.26
C ALA A 102 3.07 -12.76 33.72
N LYS A 103 1.79 -13.10 33.98
CA LYS A 103 1.29 -13.41 35.33
C LYS A 103 1.87 -14.70 35.91
N MET A 104 2.26 -15.64 35.05
CA MET A 104 2.95 -16.87 35.45
C MET A 104 4.46 -16.65 35.66
N GLY A 105 4.95 -15.42 35.46
CA GLY A 105 6.37 -15.08 35.58
C GLY A 105 7.16 -15.35 34.30
N HIS A 106 6.49 -15.58 33.18
CA HIS A 106 7.11 -15.85 31.88
C HIS A 106 6.95 -14.62 30.97
N ILE A 107 8.05 -13.90 30.76
CA ILE A 107 8.10 -12.76 29.82
C ILE A 107 9.26 -13.01 28.85
N GLU A 108 9.00 -12.92 27.54
CA GLU A 108 10.03 -13.13 26.52
C GLU A 108 11.10 -12.03 26.57
N GLU A 109 12.32 -12.39 26.98
CA GLU A 109 13.43 -11.44 27.17
C GLU A 109 13.87 -10.73 25.89
N GLU A 110 13.78 -11.40 24.74
CA GLU A 110 14.10 -10.81 23.43
C GLU A 110 13.07 -9.75 22.99
N MET A 111 11.82 -9.86 23.44
CA MET A 111 10.73 -8.97 23.06
C MET A 111 10.57 -7.80 24.03
N VAL A 112 10.69 -8.07 25.33
CA VAL A 112 10.37 -7.09 26.38
C VAL A 112 11.67 -6.62 27.06
N PRO A 113 12.02 -5.32 27.01
CA PRO A 113 13.22 -4.82 27.67
C PRO A 113 13.20 -5.06 29.19
N ALA A 114 14.36 -5.36 29.78
CA ALA A 114 14.48 -5.70 31.22
C ALA A 114 13.81 -4.68 32.17
N LYS A 115 13.92 -3.37 31.87
CA LYS A 115 13.25 -2.32 32.64
C LYS A 115 11.72 -2.46 32.59
N THR A 116 11.18 -2.77 31.42
CA THR A 116 9.75 -2.99 31.21
C THR A 116 9.29 -4.28 31.87
N GLN A 117 10.10 -5.34 31.82
CA GLN A 117 9.80 -6.60 32.54
C GLN A 117 9.65 -6.36 34.05
N GLN A 118 10.59 -5.62 34.66
CA GLN A 118 10.53 -5.29 36.08
C GLN A 118 9.28 -4.48 36.42
N LEU A 119 8.95 -3.47 35.60
CA LEU A 119 7.74 -2.67 35.80
C LEU A 119 6.46 -3.51 35.69
N VAL A 120 6.38 -4.39 34.69
CA VAL A 120 5.27 -5.34 34.53
C VAL A 120 5.16 -6.26 35.75
N ALA A 121 6.28 -6.82 36.23
CA ALA A 121 6.31 -7.67 37.41
C ALA A 121 5.85 -6.93 38.67
N ASP A 122 6.29 -5.69 38.87
CA ASP A 122 5.91 -4.87 40.03
C ASP A 122 4.44 -4.45 39.99
N LEU A 123 3.88 -4.16 38.81
CA LEU A 123 2.45 -3.91 38.62
C LEU A 123 1.62 -5.16 38.95
N LEU A 124 1.99 -6.32 38.39
CA LEU A 124 1.25 -7.57 38.60
C LEU A 124 1.38 -8.11 40.03
N ALA A 125 2.49 -7.81 40.72
CA ALA A 125 2.70 -8.15 42.13
C ALA A 125 2.10 -7.14 43.12
N GLY A 126 1.49 -6.04 42.64
CA GLY A 126 0.92 -4.99 43.50
C GLY A 126 1.96 -4.15 44.26
N LYS A 127 3.21 -4.12 43.77
CA LYS A 127 4.31 -3.33 44.35
C LYS A 127 4.37 -1.90 43.80
N SER A 128 3.76 -1.66 42.64
CA SER A 128 3.61 -0.33 42.05
C SER A 128 2.19 0.22 42.26
N PRO A 129 2.03 1.51 42.62
CA PRO A 129 0.72 2.12 42.78
C PRO A 129 0.03 2.25 41.43
N SER A 130 -1.10 1.55 41.26
CA SER A 130 -1.93 1.63 40.05
C SER A 130 -3.39 1.34 40.38
N HIS A 131 -4.30 2.03 39.69
CA HIS A 131 -5.74 1.76 39.75
C HIS A 131 -6.18 0.63 38.79
N ASP A 132 -5.35 0.27 37.82
CA ASP A 132 -5.56 -0.81 36.85
C ASP A 132 -4.23 -1.51 36.50
N PRO A 133 -3.64 -2.27 37.45
CA PRO A 133 -2.30 -2.83 37.29
C PRO A 133 -2.21 -3.83 36.13
N GLN A 134 -3.29 -4.58 35.85
CA GLN A 134 -3.31 -5.53 34.74
C GLN A 134 -3.41 -4.83 33.38
N GLY A 135 -4.25 -3.81 33.26
CA GLY A 135 -4.37 -3.03 32.03
C GLY A 135 -3.09 -2.25 31.73
N GLU A 136 -2.46 -1.65 32.75
CA GLU A 136 -1.14 -1.02 32.62
C GLU A 136 -0.05 -2.00 32.19
N ALA A 137 0.05 -3.16 32.86
CA ALA A 137 0.99 -4.21 32.49
C ALA A 137 0.79 -4.68 31.03
N TYR A 138 -0.47 -4.87 30.61
CA TYR A 138 -0.77 -5.31 29.25
C TYR A 138 -0.43 -4.24 28.20
N ARG A 139 -0.71 -2.96 28.47
CA ARG A 139 -0.30 -1.84 27.59
C ARG A 139 1.21 -1.82 27.38
N LEU A 140 2.00 -2.02 28.45
CA LEU A 140 3.46 -2.10 28.36
C LEU A 140 3.92 -3.30 27.51
N LEU A 141 3.28 -4.45 27.65
CA LEU A 141 3.58 -5.65 26.86
C LEU A 141 3.26 -5.45 25.37
N VAL A 142 2.13 -4.83 25.03
CA VAL A 142 1.75 -4.51 23.64
C VAL A 142 2.74 -3.53 23.01
N VAL A 143 3.12 -2.48 23.73
CA VAL A 143 4.13 -1.51 23.27
C VAL A 143 5.50 -2.19 23.05
N ALA A 144 5.92 -3.03 24.00
CA ALA A 144 7.16 -3.80 23.85
C ALA A 144 7.12 -4.71 22.61
N ALA A 145 5.99 -5.39 22.37
CA ALA A 145 5.83 -6.24 21.21
C ALA A 145 5.88 -5.44 19.89
N CYS A 146 5.22 -4.28 19.81
CA CYS A 146 5.33 -3.39 18.65
C CYS A 146 6.80 -2.97 18.42
N ASN A 147 7.51 -2.57 19.48
CA ASN A 147 8.92 -2.19 19.40
C ASN A 147 9.84 -3.33 18.96
N ALA A 148 9.54 -4.58 19.35
CA ALA A 148 10.25 -5.75 18.84
C ALA A 148 10.00 -5.97 17.34
N TRP A 149 8.75 -5.85 16.90
CA TRP A 149 8.37 -6.03 15.49
C TRP A 149 8.91 -4.94 14.56
N HIS A 150 9.21 -3.74 15.08
CA HIS A 150 9.89 -2.70 14.31
C HIS A 150 11.17 -3.19 13.62
N GLN A 151 11.91 -4.13 14.21
CA GLN A 151 13.16 -4.61 13.59
C GLN A 151 12.92 -5.31 12.24
N ALA A 152 11.83 -6.06 12.13
CA ALA A 152 11.46 -6.79 10.91
C ALA A 152 10.53 -5.96 10.00
N MET A 153 9.67 -5.13 10.60
CA MET A 153 8.63 -4.37 9.91
C MET A 153 8.63 -2.90 10.35
N PRO A 154 9.72 -2.15 10.11
CA PRO A 154 9.86 -0.77 10.58
C PRO A 154 8.87 0.20 9.91
N PHE A 155 8.26 -0.22 8.81
CA PHE A 155 7.24 0.54 8.08
C PHE A 155 5.91 0.60 8.84
N LEU A 156 5.53 -0.43 9.61
CA LEU A 156 4.23 -0.48 10.30
C LEU A 156 4.34 -0.23 11.80
N PHE A 157 5.42 -0.74 12.39
CA PHE A 157 5.70 -0.58 13.81
C PHE A 157 6.82 0.44 13.95
N GLU A 158 6.50 1.72 14.08
CA GLU A 158 7.51 2.77 14.33
C GLU A 158 8.19 2.56 15.71
N ARG A 159 9.46 2.98 15.86
CA ARG A 159 10.29 2.73 17.05
C ARG A 159 10.16 3.87 18.08
N ILE A 160 10.05 3.51 19.37
CA ILE A 160 10.42 4.20 20.64
C ILE A 160 10.52 5.75 20.66
N ASP A 161 9.82 6.37 21.62
CA ASP A 161 9.66 7.82 21.90
C ASP A 161 8.84 8.59 20.86
N ASP A 162 7.88 7.90 20.25
CA ASP A 162 6.84 8.53 19.47
C ASP A 162 5.61 8.83 20.33
N TYR A 163 4.96 9.96 20.04
CA TYR A 163 3.78 10.41 20.78
C TYR A 163 2.57 9.48 20.56
N THR A 164 2.60 8.58 19.58
CA THR A 164 1.53 7.58 19.38
C THR A 164 1.34 6.69 20.62
N GLU A 165 2.41 6.38 21.36
CA GLU A 165 2.36 5.57 22.59
C GLU A 165 1.59 6.26 23.71
N LEU A 166 1.80 7.57 23.91
CA LEU A 166 1.10 8.37 24.93
C LEU A 166 -0.41 8.43 24.69
N LEU A 167 -0.82 8.20 23.44
CA LEU A 167 -2.20 8.32 22.97
C LEU A 167 -2.88 6.97 22.76
N MET A 168 -2.24 5.85 23.15
CA MET A 168 -2.84 4.52 23.13
C MET A 168 -4.12 4.48 24.00
N PRO A 169 -5.18 3.77 23.56
CA PRO A 169 -6.37 3.56 24.38
C PRO A 169 -6.04 2.89 25.73
N ASP A 170 -6.73 3.29 26.80
CA ASP A 170 -6.55 2.70 28.13
C ASP A 170 -7.15 1.29 28.22
N ASP A 171 -8.43 1.16 27.87
CA ASP A 171 -9.15 -0.11 27.98
C ASP A 171 -8.88 -1.03 26.78
N LEU A 172 -7.96 -1.98 26.99
CA LEU A 172 -7.61 -3.03 26.02
C LEU A 172 -8.05 -4.43 26.47
N LEU A 173 -8.60 -4.59 27.68
CA LEU A 173 -8.89 -5.89 28.30
C LEU A 173 -10.39 -6.15 28.47
N SER A 174 -11.25 -5.13 28.57
CA SER A 174 -12.67 -5.36 28.77
C SER A 174 -13.33 -6.04 27.57
N GLY A 175 -14.51 -6.63 27.79
CA GLY A 175 -15.33 -7.19 26.71
C GLY A 175 -15.81 -6.16 25.68
N ASN A 176 -15.75 -4.87 26.00
CA ASN A 176 -16.09 -3.76 25.10
C ASN A 176 -14.86 -3.02 24.58
N SER A 177 -13.65 -3.55 24.83
CA SER A 177 -12.41 -2.96 24.36
C SER A 177 -12.26 -3.08 22.84
N ILE A 178 -11.45 -2.21 22.24
CA ILE A 178 -11.18 -2.28 20.79
C ILE A 178 -10.58 -3.63 20.37
N LEU A 179 -9.79 -4.26 21.25
CA LEU A 179 -9.20 -5.57 20.97
C LEU A 179 -10.21 -6.71 21.03
N ALA A 180 -11.25 -6.62 21.87
CA ALA A 180 -12.37 -7.57 21.85
C ALA A 180 -13.06 -7.56 20.49
N TYR A 181 -13.44 -6.38 20.00
CA TYR A 181 -14.05 -6.24 18.68
C TYR A 181 -13.10 -6.63 17.53
N THR A 182 -11.79 -6.38 17.68
CA THR A 182 -10.78 -6.83 16.71
C THR A 182 -10.78 -8.35 16.58
N ARG A 183 -10.82 -9.09 17.70
CA ARG A 183 -10.89 -10.56 17.70
C ARG A 183 -12.19 -11.10 17.11
N GLU A 184 -13.32 -10.45 17.40
CA GLU A 184 -14.64 -10.84 16.87
C GLU A 184 -14.75 -10.64 15.35
N ALA A 185 -14.12 -9.59 14.82
CA ALA A 185 -14.13 -9.30 13.39
C ALA A 185 -13.11 -10.16 12.63
N MET A 186 -11.90 -10.30 13.16
CA MET A 186 -10.80 -11.04 12.55
C MET A 186 -10.77 -12.48 13.08
N THR A 187 -11.77 -13.26 12.68
CA THR A 187 -11.86 -14.70 12.99
C THR A 187 -10.79 -15.49 12.22
N PRO A 188 -10.48 -16.74 12.63
CA PRO A 188 -9.61 -17.62 11.84
C PRO A 188 -10.02 -17.73 10.38
N SER A 189 -11.32 -17.89 10.09
CA SER A 189 -11.86 -17.95 8.73
C SER A 189 -11.76 -16.64 7.92
N ALA A 190 -11.56 -15.49 8.57
CA ALA A 190 -11.35 -14.22 7.90
C ALA A 190 -9.88 -14.00 7.52
N CYS A 191 -8.94 -14.56 8.30
CA CYS A 191 -7.50 -14.34 8.12
C CYS A 191 -6.77 -15.53 7.47
N LYS A 192 -7.46 -16.67 7.29
CA LYS A 192 -6.88 -17.92 6.83
C LYS A 192 -7.92 -18.72 6.06
N ASP A 193 -7.51 -19.29 4.93
CA ASP A 193 -8.28 -20.29 4.21
C ASP A 193 -8.30 -21.57 5.06
N LEU A 194 -9.49 -22.00 5.46
CA LEU A 194 -9.64 -23.14 6.37
C LEU A 194 -9.36 -24.49 5.68
N ALA A 195 -9.41 -24.55 4.35
CA ALA A 195 -9.15 -25.76 3.58
C ALA A 195 -7.66 -25.93 3.28
N THR A 196 -6.99 -24.87 2.82
CA THR A 196 -5.55 -24.92 2.46
C THR A 196 -4.64 -24.57 3.63
N GLY A 197 -5.16 -23.85 4.61
CA GLY A 197 -4.38 -23.29 5.69
C GLY A 197 -3.54 -22.07 5.29
N GLU A 198 -3.70 -21.55 4.09
CA GLU A 198 -2.96 -20.37 3.62
C GLU A 198 -3.57 -19.08 4.21
N PRO A 199 -2.75 -18.07 4.55
CA PRO A 199 -3.25 -16.79 5.05
C PRO A 199 -4.01 -16.01 3.97
N ILE A 200 -5.14 -15.40 4.38
CA ILE A 200 -5.93 -14.48 3.56
C ILE A 200 -5.53 -13.06 3.95
N VAL A 201 -4.43 -12.57 3.38
CA VAL A 201 -3.86 -11.25 3.72
C VAL A 201 -4.74 -10.09 3.25
N GLU A 202 -5.60 -10.35 2.27
CA GLU A 202 -6.57 -9.42 1.68
C GLU A 202 -7.53 -8.85 2.72
N VAL A 203 -7.75 -9.55 3.85
CA VAL A 203 -8.56 -9.08 5.00
C VAL A 203 -8.10 -7.71 5.50
N ILE A 204 -6.79 -7.44 5.47
CA ILE A 204 -6.20 -6.18 5.91
C ILE A 204 -6.59 -5.05 4.95
N GLY A 205 -6.59 -5.33 3.64
CA GLY A 205 -7.03 -4.38 2.63
C GLY A 205 -8.51 -4.01 2.78
N TRP A 206 -9.37 -4.99 3.08
CA TRP A 206 -10.79 -4.73 3.36
C TRP A 206 -11.00 -3.90 4.62
N LEU A 207 -10.29 -4.21 5.70
CA LEU A 207 -10.37 -3.46 6.95
C LEU A 207 -10.01 -1.98 6.74
N TYR A 208 -8.97 -1.69 5.97
CA TYR A 208 -8.61 -0.32 5.60
C TYR A 208 -9.70 0.40 4.80
N GLN A 209 -10.20 -0.23 3.73
CA GLN A 209 -11.26 0.36 2.90
C GLN A 209 -12.49 0.72 3.74
N PHE A 210 -12.91 -0.19 4.62
CA PHE A 210 -14.06 0.05 5.48
C PHE A 210 -13.77 1.06 6.59
N TYR A 211 -12.52 1.12 7.08
CA TYR A 211 -12.12 2.13 8.04
C TYR A 211 -12.31 3.52 7.45
N ILE A 212 -11.84 3.78 6.22
CA ILE A 212 -11.94 5.13 5.63
C ILE A 212 -13.31 5.45 5.02
N SER A 213 -14.23 4.49 4.92
CA SER A 213 -15.45 4.64 4.12
C SER A 213 -16.31 5.84 4.53
N GLU A 214 -16.42 6.13 5.83
CA GLU A 214 -17.18 7.28 6.31
C GLU A 214 -16.52 8.62 5.92
N LYS A 215 -15.18 8.68 5.91
CA LYS A 215 -14.44 9.86 5.44
C LYS A 215 -14.64 10.04 3.94
N LYS A 216 -14.60 8.94 3.18
CA LYS A 216 -14.93 8.93 1.76
C LYS A 216 -16.32 9.53 1.51
N ASP A 217 -17.35 9.01 2.18
CA ASP A 217 -18.73 9.49 2.05
C ASP A 217 -18.84 11.00 2.32
N ALA A 218 -18.18 11.50 3.39
CA ALA A 218 -18.14 12.93 3.71
C ALA A 218 -17.50 13.79 2.60
N VAL A 219 -16.40 13.31 1.99
CA VAL A 219 -15.75 13.99 0.85
C VAL A 219 -16.69 14.02 -0.37
N PHE A 220 -17.38 12.92 -0.68
CA PHE A 220 -18.35 12.87 -1.76
C PHE A 220 -19.58 13.76 -1.52
N GLU A 221 -20.03 13.93 -0.27
CA GLU A 221 -21.05 14.91 0.08
C GLU A 221 -20.57 16.35 -0.12
N GLY A 222 -19.31 16.65 0.21
CA GLY A 222 -18.67 17.93 -0.10
C GLY A 222 -18.66 18.22 -1.61
N LEU A 223 -18.30 17.24 -2.43
CA LEU A 223 -18.34 17.34 -3.89
C LEU A 223 -19.73 17.68 -4.43
N LYS A 224 -20.80 17.07 -3.89
CA LYS A 224 -22.19 17.41 -4.26
C LYS A 224 -22.54 18.87 -3.94
N LYS A 225 -21.84 19.47 -2.98
CA LYS A 225 -21.94 20.89 -2.60
C LYS A 225 -20.90 21.78 -3.34
N ASN A 226 -20.31 21.27 -4.43
CA ASN A 226 -19.27 21.94 -5.23
C ASN A 226 -17.96 22.24 -4.49
N GLN A 227 -17.68 21.56 -3.38
CA GLN A 227 -16.37 21.66 -2.71
C GLN A 227 -15.35 20.83 -3.46
N LYS A 228 -14.18 21.41 -3.78
CA LYS A 228 -13.09 20.69 -4.45
C LYS A 228 -12.38 19.77 -3.48
N ILE A 229 -11.81 18.68 -3.99
CA ILE A 229 -11.00 17.77 -3.19
C ILE A 229 -9.64 18.44 -2.90
N THR A 230 -9.37 18.63 -1.62
CA THR A 230 -8.09 19.12 -1.11
C THR A 230 -7.06 17.97 -1.06
N PRO A 231 -5.73 18.25 -1.10
CA PRO A 231 -4.69 17.23 -1.08
C PRO A 231 -4.89 16.16 0.03
N GLU A 232 -5.20 16.59 1.25
CA GLU A 232 -5.42 15.69 2.42
C GLU A 232 -6.65 14.77 2.29
N ASN A 233 -7.53 15.05 1.33
CA ASN A 233 -8.74 14.28 1.03
C ASN A 233 -8.65 13.48 -0.27
N ILE A 234 -7.58 13.64 -1.06
CA ILE A 234 -7.36 12.84 -2.29
C ILE A 234 -7.40 11.34 -1.98
N PRO A 235 -6.62 10.80 -1.01
CA PRO A 235 -6.64 9.37 -0.72
C PRO A 235 -8.03 8.81 -0.40
N ALA A 236 -8.81 9.53 0.40
CA ALA A 236 -10.16 9.10 0.78
C ALA A 236 -11.13 9.11 -0.40
N ALA A 237 -10.99 10.09 -1.32
CA ALA A 237 -11.85 10.21 -2.49
C ALA A 237 -11.58 9.13 -3.54
N THR A 238 -10.32 8.72 -3.67
CA THR A 238 -9.86 7.90 -4.81
C THR A 238 -9.70 6.42 -4.48
N GLN A 239 -9.86 6.01 -3.23
CA GLN A 239 -9.68 4.61 -2.85
C GLN A 239 -10.77 3.71 -3.43
N LEU A 240 -10.33 2.66 -4.12
CA LEU A 240 -11.18 1.59 -4.64
C LEU A 240 -10.48 0.24 -4.54
N PHE A 241 -11.18 -0.74 -3.97
CA PHE A 241 -10.70 -2.11 -3.88
C PHE A 241 -11.04 -2.88 -5.14
N THR A 242 -10.07 -3.59 -5.70
CA THR A 242 -10.26 -4.40 -6.91
C THR A 242 -10.64 -5.84 -6.57
N PRO A 243 -11.79 -6.35 -7.05
CA PRO A 243 -12.15 -7.76 -6.92
C PRO A 243 -11.03 -8.68 -7.39
N HIS A 244 -10.80 -9.75 -6.63
CA HIS A 244 -9.66 -10.64 -6.85
C HIS A 244 -9.63 -11.25 -8.26
N TRP A 245 -10.77 -11.59 -8.85
CA TRP A 245 -10.81 -12.14 -10.21
C TRP A 245 -10.34 -11.13 -11.28
N ILE A 246 -10.59 -9.83 -11.09
CA ILE A 246 -10.08 -8.77 -11.97
C ILE A 246 -8.56 -8.63 -11.78
N VAL A 247 -8.08 -8.66 -10.53
CA VAL A 247 -6.64 -8.69 -10.23
C VAL A 247 -5.97 -9.83 -10.98
N ARG A 248 -6.56 -11.04 -10.90
CA ARG A 248 -6.04 -12.21 -11.62
C ARG A 248 -6.06 -12.03 -13.13
N TYR A 249 -7.16 -11.54 -13.71
CA TYR A 249 -7.21 -11.21 -15.13
C TYR A 249 -6.08 -10.27 -15.56
N LEU A 250 -5.84 -9.18 -14.81
CA LEU A 250 -4.81 -8.21 -15.15
C LEU A 250 -3.40 -8.80 -15.06
N VAL A 251 -3.10 -9.56 -14.00
CA VAL A 251 -1.77 -10.13 -13.76
C VAL A 251 -1.51 -11.36 -14.64
N ASP A 252 -2.49 -12.25 -14.82
CA ASP A 252 -2.38 -13.42 -15.71
C ASP A 252 -2.09 -12.99 -17.15
N ASN A 253 -2.78 -11.94 -17.62
CA ASN A 253 -2.64 -11.44 -18.98
C ASN A 253 -1.53 -10.39 -19.13
N SER A 254 -0.72 -10.14 -18.09
CA SER A 254 0.47 -9.29 -18.16
C SER A 254 1.74 -10.01 -17.72
N LEU A 255 1.97 -10.13 -16.42
CA LEU A 255 3.09 -10.89 -15.85
C LEU A 255 3.11 -12.34 -16.34
N GLY A 256 1.97 -13.04 -16.22
CA GLY A 256 1.86 -14.44 -16.63
C GLY A 256 2.10 -14.62 -18.12
N ARG A 257 1.50 -13.73 -18.92
CA ARG A 257 1.71 -13.66 -20.36
C ARG A 257 3.18 -13.45 -20.74
N LEU A 258 3.85 -12.45 -20.17
CA LEU A 258 5.26 -12.17 -20.43
C LEU A 258 6.15 -13.39 -20.12
N TRP A 259 5.86 -14.10 -19.03
CA TRP A 259 6.54 -15.35 -18.69
C TRP A 259 6.31 -16.42 -19.75
N LEU A 260 5.06 -16.70 -20.12
CA LEU A 260 4.72 -17.73 -21.10
C LEU A 260 5.28 -17.46 -22.50
N LEU A 261 5.41 -16.19 -22.90
CA LEU A 261 6.06 -15.83 -24.17
C LEU A 261 7.55 -16.22 -24.17
N ASN A 262 8.24 -16.05 -23.04
CA ASN A 262 9.65 -16.41 -22.89
C ASN A 262 9.86 -17.90 -22.57
N CYS A 263 8.88 -18.54 -21.92
CA CYS A 263 8.89 -19.93 -21.48
C CYS A 263 7.64 -20.70 -22.00
N PRO A 264 7.52 -20.94 -23.33
CA PRO A 264 6.30 -21.47 -23.94
C PRO A 264 5.91 -22.90 -23.51
N ASN A 265 6.82 -23.63 -22.88
CA ASN A 265 6.57 -24.98 -22.34
C ASN A 265 6.15 -24.98 -20.85
N SER A 266 6.05 -23.81 -20.23
CA SER A 266 5.61 -23.65 -18.85
C SER A 266 4.20 -24.20 -18.66
N LYS A 267 3.97 -24.89 -17.54
CA LYS A 267 2.64 -25.40 -17.17
C LYS A 267 1.82 -24.40 -16.36
N LEU A 268 2.39 -23.24 -16.04
CA LEU A 268 1.72 -22.22 -15.22
C LEU A 268 0.42 -21.70 -15.87
N ALA A 269 0.28 -21.81 -17.20
CA ALA A 269 -0.97 -21.53 -17.90
C ALA A 269 -2.18 -22.29 -17.30
N GLU A 270 -1.97 -23.49 -16.76
CA GLU A 270 -3.01 -24.32 -16.12
C GLU A 270 -3.52 -23.70 -14.80
N GLN A 271 -2.70 -22.90 -14.13
CA GLN A 271 -3.02 -22.23 -12.86
C GLN A 271 -3.62 -20.83 -13.06
N MET A 272 -3.52 -20.29 -14.28
CA MET A 272 -3.99 -18.95 -14.66
C MET A 272 -5.39 -19.01 -15.29
N ALA A 273 -6.41 -19.10 -14.43
CA ALA A 273 -7.81 -19.27 -14.84
C ALA A 273 -8.33 -18.18 -15.80
N TYR A 274 -7.74 -16.98 -15.77
CA TYR A 274 -8.17 -15.84 -16.57
C TYR A 274 -7.21 -15.52 -17.73
N TYR A 275 -6.19 -16.35 -17.96
CA TYR A 275 -5.23 -16.15 -19.04
C TYR A 275 -5.86 -16.37 -20.42
N ILE A 276 -5.59 -15.45 -21.33
CA ILE A 276 -5.99 -15.48 -22.74
C ILE A 276 -4.76 -15.77 -23.59
N PRO A 277 -4.65 -16.96 -24.20
CA PRO A 277 -3.54 -17.27 -25.07
C PRO A 277 -3.56 -16.42 -26.35
N PRO A 278 -2.41 -16.05 -26.92
CA PRO A 278 -2.32 -15.48 -28.26
C PRO A 278 -3.03 -16.36 -29.31
N GLU A 279 -3.71 -15.75 -30.27
CA GLU A 279 -4.24 -16.49 -31.44
C GLU A 279 -3.12 -17.07 -32.33
N LYS A 280 -1.96 -16.39 -32.37
CA LYS A 280 -0.80 -16.78 -33.18
C LYS A 280 0.47 -16.68 -32.35
N PRO A 281 1.48 -17.52 -32.62
CA PRO A 281 2.79 -17.36 -32.00
C PRO A 281 3.37 -15.97 -32.27
N GLU A 282 3.76 -15.29 -31.21
CA GLU A 282 4.41 -13.99 -31.28
C GLU A 282 5.93 -14.16 -31.22
N THR A 283 6.67 -13.26 -31.86
CA THR A 283 8.15 -13.30 -31.91
C THR A 283 8.80 -12.00 -31.44
N ASP A 284 8.08 -10.88 -31.59
CA ASP A 284 8.48 -9.55 -31.15
C ASP A 284 7.82 -9.22 -29.80
N PHE A 285 8.53 -9.49 -28.71
CA PHE A 285 8.10 -9.24 -27.33
C PHE A 285 9.32 -9.01 -26.43
N LEU A 286 9.11 -8.46 -25.23
CA LEU A 286 10.18 -8.23 -24.27
C LEU A 286 10.88 -9.53 -23.86
N ARG A 287 12.19 -9.61 -24.13
CA ARG A 287 13.04 -10.75 -23.75
C ARG A 287 13.58 -10.59 -22.34
N ILE A 288 13.50 -11.67 -21.56
CA ILE A 288 14.03 -11.77 -20.21
C ILE A 288 14.98 -12.97 -20.13
N ASN A 289 16.00 -12.90 -19.27
CA ASN A 289 16.92 -14.02 -19.05
C ASN A 289 16.46 -14.96 -17.93
N GLY A 290 15.58 -14.46 -17.06
CA GLY A 290 15.00 -15.24 -15.98
C GLY A 290 14.04 -14.40 -15.13
N PRO A 291 13.48 -14.99 -14.05
CA PRO A 291 12.47 -14.33 -13.23
C PRO A 291 12.94 -13.00 -12.61
N GLU A 292 14.22 -12.87 -12.23
CA GLU A 292 14.77 -11.66 -11.60
C GLU A 292 14.74 -10.40 -12.49
N ASP A 293 14.67 -10.58 -13.82
CA ASP A 293 14.57 -9.47 -14.79
C ASP A 293 13.17 -8.83 -14.80
N ILE A 294 12.15 -9.51 -14.27
CA ILE A 294 10.75 -9.07 -14.36
C ILE A 294 10.42 -8.09 -13.23
N LYS A 295 10.58 -6.79 -13.48
CA LYS A 295 10.13 -5.74 -12.56
C LYS A 295 8.64 -5.44 -12.77
N VAL A 296 7.82 -5.71 -11.76
CA VAL A 296 6.37 -5.46 -11.72
C VAL A 296 6.09 -4.28 -10.80
N CYS A 297 5.39 -3.26 -11.29
CA CYS A 297 5.01 -2.09 -10.51
C CYS A 297 3.50 -1.90 -10.42
N ASP A 298 3.00 -1.54 -9.24
CA ASP A 298 1.71 -0.89 -9.08
C ASP A 298 1.92 0.57 -8.61
N PRO A 299 1.70 1.57 -9.49
CA PRO A 299 1.99 2.97 -9.19
C PRO A 299 0.87 3.67 -8.39
N ALA A 300 -0.18 2.94 -7.99
CA ALA A 300 -1.22 3.40 -7.08
C ALA A 300 -1.65 2.22 -6.21
N CYS A 301 -0.68 1.62 -5.49
CA CYS A 301 -0.80 0.24 -5.01
C CYS A 301 -1.84 0.03 -3.91
N GLY A 302 -2.30 1.11 -3.25
CA GLY A 302 -3.18 1.02 -2.11
C GLY A 302 -2.60 0.08 -1.07
N SER A 303 -3.40 -0.89 -0.62
CA SER A 303 -2.98 -1.95 0.32
C SER A 303 -2.27 -3.14 -0.34
N GLY A 304 -1.83 -3.01 -1.60
CA GLY A 304 -0.98 -3.99 -2.29
C GLY A 304 -1.74 -5.14 -2.96
N HIS A 305 -3.03 -5.00 -3.25
CA HIS A 305 -3.87 -6.10 -3.76
C HIS A 305 -3.37 -6.74 -5.07
N MET A 306 -2.88 -5.92 -6.01
CA MET A 306 -2.30 -6.42 -7.25
C MET A 306 -0.97 -7.15 -6.98
N LEU A 307 -0.17 -6.57 -6.08
CA LEU A 307 1.15 -7.07 -5.73
C LEU A 307 1.09 -8.40 -4.96
N THR A 308 0.05 -8.65 -4.15
CA THR A 308 -0.09 -9.91 -3.42
C THR A 308 -0.36 -11.10 -4.34
N TYR A 309 -1.14 -10.93 -5.43
CA TYR A 309 -1.30 -11.99 -6.42
C TYR A 309 -0.10 -12.08 -7.36
N ALA A 310 0.52 -10.95 -7.74
CA ALA A 310 1.78 -10.98 -8.48
C ALA A 310 2.89 -11.72 -7.72
N PHE A 311 2.94 -11.59 -6.38
CA PHE A 311 3.82 -12.39 -5.52
C PHE A 311 3.57 -13.89 -5.70
N ASP A 312 2.31 -14.33 -5.64
CA ASP A 312 1.97 -15.75 -5.76
C ASP A 312 2.35 -16.32 -7.13
N LEU A 313 2.10 -15.56 -8.21
CA LEU A 313 2.47 -15.98 -9.57
C LEU A 313 3.99 -15.99 -9.76
N LEU A 314 4.71 -14.97 -9.28
CA LEU A 314 6.18 -14.98 -9.29
C LEU A 314 6.74 -16.16 -8.49
N TYR A 315 6.16 -16.48 -7.33
CA TYR A 315 6.59 -17.64 -6.56
C TYR A 315 6.49 -18.93 -7.38
N ALA A 316 5.37 -19.14 -8.07
CA ALA A 316 5.19 -20.29 -8.96
C ALA A 316 6.19 -20.29 -10.14
N ILE A 317 6.51 -19.11 -10.69
CA ILE A 317 7.55 -18.94 -11.73
C ILE A 317 8.94 -19.38 -11.22
N TYR A 318 9.37 -18.86 -10.06
CA TYR A 318 10.67 -19.23 -9.49
C TYR A 318 10.72 -20.73 -9.12
N GLU A 319 9.62 -21.29 -8.63
CA GLU A 319 9.54 -22.72 -8.28
C GLU A 319 9.63 -23.61 -9.54
N GLU A 320 8.96 -23.24 -10.64
CA GLU A 320 9.06 -23.96 -11.93
C GLU A 320 10.49 -23.92 -12.50
N GLU A 321 11.20 -22.79 -12.33
CA GLU A 321 12.61 -22.64 -12.72
C GLU A 321 13.60 -23.34 -11.78
N GLY A 322 13.12 -24.00 -10.72
CA GLY A 322 13.94 -24.83 -9.83
C GLY A 322 14.71 -24.07 -8.75
N TYR A 323 14.30 -22.85 -8.41
CA TYR A 323 14.90 -22.11 -7.29
C TYR A 323 14.55 -22.73 -5.94
N ASP A 324 15.45 -22.59 -4.96
CA ASP A 324 15.16 -23.03 -3.59
C ASP A 324 14.03 -22.19 -2.98
N ALA A 325 12.93 -22.85 -2.61
CA ALA A 325 11.77 -22.27 -1.95
C ALA A 325 12.11 -21.34 -0.76
N ALA A 326 13.23 -21.58 -0.06
CA ALA A 326 13.70 -20.74 1.03
C ALA A 326 14.29 -19.38 0.58
N GLU A 327 14.66 -19.22 -0.68
CA GLU A 327 15.24 -18.00 -1.25
C GLU A 327 14.23 -17.19 -2.06
N ILE A 328 13.22 -17.86 -2.62
CA ILE A 328 12.21 -17.24 -3.51
C ILE A 328 11.58 -15.97 -2.91
N PRO A 329 11.09 -15.94 -1.65
CA PRO A 329 10.43 -14.75 -1.12
C PRO A 329 11.33 -13.52 -1.06
N GLU A 330 12.62 -13.70 -0.72
CA GLU A 330 13.58 -12.60 -0.69
C GLU A 330 13.87 -12.09 -2.10
N LYS A 331 14.03 -12.98 -3.08
CA LYS A 331 14.24 -12.60 -4.48
C LYS A 331 13.07 -11.80 -5.03
N ILE A 332 11.83 -12.25 -4.79
CA ILE A 332 10.63 -11.54 -5.23
C ILE A 332 10.55 -10.13 -4.67
N LEU A 333 10.75 -9.97 -3.36
CA LEU A 333 10.65 -8.65 -2.72
C LEU A 333 11.82 -7.72 -3.04
N THR A 334 12.98 -8.27 -3.44
CA THR A 334 14.17 -7.48 -3.78
C THR A 334 14.20 -7.08 -5.25
N HIS A 335 13.87 -8.00 -6.15
CA HIS A 335 14.07 -7.82 -7.59
C HIS A 335 12.80 -7.48 -8.34
N ASN A 336 11.66 -8.06 -7.94
CA ASN A 336 10.46 -8.09 -8.78
C ASN A 336 9.40 -7.05 -8.42
N LEU A 337 8.95 -7.00 -7.16
CA LEU A 337 7.75 -6.25 -6.80
C LEU A 337 8.07 -4.83 -6.33
N TYR A 338 7.37 -3.86 -6.92
CA TYR A 338 7.46 -2.44 -6.59
C TYR A 338 6.05 -1.85 -6.45
N GLY A 339 5.85 -1.01 -5.43
CA GLY A 339 4.60 -0.27 -5.24
C GLY A 339 4.88 1.21 -5.05
N ILE A 340 3.98 2.06 -5.52
CA ILE A 340 4.00 3.50 -5.25
C ILE A 340 2.64 3.90 -4.70
N GLU A 341 2.64 4.65 -3.62
CA GLU A 341 1.41 5.05 -2.93
C GLU A 341 1.53 6.47 -2.38
N LEU A 342 0.41 7.18 -2.34
CA LEU A 342 0.30 8.53 -1.79
C LEU A 342 -0.08 8.50 -0.31
N ASP A 343 -0.99 7.61 0.09
CA ASP A 343 -1.37 7.42 1.50
C ASP A 343 -0.35 6.52 2.20
N GLU A 344 0.49 7.12 3.05
CA GLU A 344 1.44 6.44 3.94
C GLU A 344 0.83 5.16 4.53
N ARG A 345 -0.37 5.28 5.08
CA ARG A 345 -1.11 4.20 5.75
C ARG A 345 -1.44 3.03 4.84
N ALA A 346 -1.76 3.29 3.58
CA ALA A 346 -2.02 2.25 2.59
C ALA A 346 -0.71 1.56 2.19
N GLY A 347 0.36 2.34 1.99
CA GLY A 347 1.71 1.84 1.71
C GLY A 347 2.25 0.93 2.81
N GLU A 348 2.05 1.28 4.08
CA GLU A 348 2.38 0.41 5.23
C GLU A 348 1.69 -0.95 5.15
N LEU A 349 0.41 -0.95 4.78
CA LEU A 349 -0.39 -2.17 4.65
C LEU A 349 0.02 -3.00 3.44
N ALA A 350 0.41 -2.38 2.33
CA ALA A 350 0.98 -3.08 1.18
C ALA A 350 2.30 -3.77 1.56
N ALA A 351 3.19 -3.08 2.25
CA ALA A 351 4.44 -3.65 2.74
C ALA A 351 4.18 -4.78 3.75
N PHE A 352 3.22 -4.60 4.66
CA PHE A 352 2.80 -5.65 5.58
C PHE A 352 2.27 -6.87 4.83
N ALA A 353 1.39 -6.67 3.84
CA ALA A 353 0.76 -7.75 3.11
C ALA A 353 1.78 -8.61 2.34
N LEU A 354 2.73 -7.97 1.66
CA LEU A 354 3.84 -8.65 0.99
C LEU A 354 4.74 -9.40 1.96
N THR A 355 5.03 -8.81 3.12
CA THR A 355 5.82 -9.46 4.18
C THR A 355 5.09 -10.71 4.72
N MET A 356 3.76 -10.66 4.86
CA MET A 356 2.96 -11.81 5.29
C MET A 356 2.94 -12.92 4.23
N LYS A 357 2.81 -12.58 2.94
CA LYS A 357 2.95 -13.56 1.84
C LYS A 357 4.31 -14.25 1.87
N ALA A 358 5.38 -13.48 2.05
CA ALA A 358 6.74 -14.02 2.18
C ALA A 358 6.90 -14.92 3.42
N ARG A 359 6.37 -14.48 4.58
CA ARG A 359 6.41 -15.26 5.81
C ARG A 359 5.59 -16.56 5.73
N ALA A 360 4.52 -16.58 4.94
CA ALA A 360 3.72 -17.78 4.70
C ALA A 360 4.52 -18.87 3.97
N ARG A 361 5.36 -18.47 3.00
CA ARG A 361 6.23 -19.37 2.24
C ARG A 361 7.52 -19.73 2.97
N GLN A 362 8.09 -18.81 3.76
CA GLN A 362 9.32 -19.05 4.52
C GLN A 362 9.18 -18.75 6.03
N ARG A 363 9.28 -19.80 6.86
CA ARG A 363 9.04 -19.70 8.31
C ARG A 363 9.95 -18.71 9.07
N ARG A 364 11.19 -18.54 8.63
CA ARG A 364 12.18 -17.66 9.27
C ARG A 364 12.37 -16.32 8.55
N PHE A 365 11.44 -15.95 7.66
CA PHE A 365 11.58 -14.77 6.80
C PHE A 365 11.93 -13.48 7.56
N PHE A 366 11.32 -13.24 8.72
CA PHE A 366 11.56 -12.04 9.53
C PHE A 366 13.04 -11.83 9.92
N ASN A 367 13.83 -12.91 10.03
CA ASN A 367 15.24 -12.81 10.39
C ASN A 367 16.09 -12.20 9.27
N LYS A 368 15.62 -12.27 8.01
CA LYS A 368 16.32 -11.70 6.86
C LYS A 368 16.20 -10.17 6.79
N ARG A 369 15.20 -9.59 7.48
CA ARG A 369 14.95 -8.12 7.52
C ARG A 369 14.82 -7.47 6.13
N VAL A 370 14.31 -8.23 5.16
CA VAL A 370 14.02 -7.76 3.81
C VAL A 370 12.87 -6.77 3.86
N LYS A 371 13.02 -5.61 3.22
CA LYS A 371 11.98 -4.59 3.11
C LYS A 371 11.34 -4.66 1.72
N PRO A 372 10.02 -4.80 1.61
CA PRO A 372 9.33 -4.67 0.32
C PRO A 372 9.59 -3.29 -0.31
N ASN A 373 9.74 -3.22 -1.62
CA ASN A 373 9.96 -1.96 -2.35
C ASN A 373 8.64 -1.17 -2.52
N ILE A 374 8.03 -0.76 -1.42
CA ILE A 374 6.87 0.15 -1.41
C ILE A 374 7.35 1.58 -1.15
N THR A 375 7.15 2.46 -2.13
CA THR A 375 7.54 3.87 -2.07
C THR A 375 6.31 4.71 -1.75
N VAL A 376 6.29 5.29 -0.55
CA VAL A 376 5.30 6.31 -0.21
C VAL A 376 5.81 7.67 -0.70
N LEU A 377 5.00 8.35 -1.51
CA LEU A 377 5.32 9.68 -2.01
C LEU A 377 5.03 10.72 -0.94
N GLU A 378 6.03 11.52 -0.62
CA GLU A 378 5.96 12.52 0.43
C GLU A 378 6.27 13.90 -0.14
N LYS A 379 5.49 14.88 0.33
CA LYS A 379 5.74 16.28 0.03
C LYS A 379 7.08 16.70 0.66
N VAL A 380 8.02 17.14 -0.19
CA VAL A 380 9.31 17.65 0.24
C VAL A 380 9.52 19.02 -0.40
N GLU A 381 9.75 20.01 0.45
CA GLU A 381 10.02 21.38 0.03
C GLU A 381 11.43 21.79 0.43
N PHE A 382 12.01 22.65 -0.41
CA PHE A 382 13.27 23.27 -0.10
C PHE A 382 13.24 24.78 -0.35
N SER A 383 13.76 25.57 0.59
CA SER A 383 14.06 26.97 0.35
C SER A 383 15.18 27.14 -0.68
N ARG A 384 15.26 28.32 -1.31
CA ARG A 384 16.38 28.61 -2.22
C ARG A 384 17.72 28.62 -1.50
N GLN A 385 17.75 29.23 -0.32
CA GLN A 385 18.97 29.36 0.48
C GLN A 385 19.51 27.99 0.93
N GLU A 386 18.65 27.11 1.46
CA GLU A 386 19.13 25.80 1.94
C GLU A 386 19.69 24.94 0.80
N LEU A 387 19.06 24.97 -0.39
CA LEU A 387 19.58 24.26 -1.55
C LEU A 387 20.89 24.87 -2.04
N ASP A 388 21.00 26.20 -2.08
CA ASP A 388 22.23 26.86 -2.53
C ASP A 388 23.42 26.55 -1.62
N GLU A 389 23.20 26.53 -0.31
CA GLU A 389 24.22 26.14 0.68
C GLU A 389 24.59 24.65 0.53
N TYR A 390 23.59 23.77 0.41
CA TYR A 390 23.81 22.35 0.22
C TYR A 390 24.56 22.04 -1.07
N MET A 391 24.14 22.61 -2.20
CA MET A 391 24.82 22.47 -3.50
C MET A 391 26.26 22.98 -3.44
N GLY A 392 26.50 24.09 -2.73
CA GLY A 392 27.85 24.61 -2.51
C GLY A 392 28.76 23.64 -1.76
N HIS A 393 28.20 22.84 -0.84
CA HIS A 393 28.93 21.86 -0.06
C HIS A 393 29.17 20.54 -0.80
N VAL A 394 28.13 19.94 -1.40
CA VAL A 394 28.25 18.60 -2.02
C VAL A 394 28.80 18.62 -3.45
N GLY A 395 28.77 19.80 -4.10
CA GLY A 395 29.25 20.03 -5.46
C GLY A 395 28.11 20.47 -6.39
N ARG A 396 28.19 21.70 -6.90
CA ARG A 396 27.15 22.31 -7.75
C ARG A 396 26.95 21.57 -9.07
N ASP A 397 27.98 20.90 -9.57
CA ASP A 397 27.93 20.17 -10.86
C ASP A 397 26.98 18.96 -10.83
N LEU A 398 26.73 18.39 -9.64
CA LEU A 398 25.74 17.32 -9.48
C LEU A 398 24.30 17.82 -9.69
N PHE A 399 24.06 19.13 -9.48
CA PHE A 399 22.73 19.75 -9.52
C PHE A 399 22.45 20.36 -10.87
N THR A 400 22.37 19.49 -11.87
CA THR A 400 21.90 19.82 -13.21
C THR A 400 20.52 20.49 -13.16
N TYR A 401 20.15 21.19 -14.24
CA TYR A 401 18.82 21.79 -14.35
C TYR A 401 17.69 20.76 -14.10
N GLY A 402 17.82 19.56 -14.69
CA GLY A 402 16.84 18.48 -14.50
C GLY A 402 16.75 17.99 -13.05
N LEU A 403 17.87 17.87 -12.32
CA LEU A 403 17.83 17.52 -10.90
C LEU A 403 17.13 18.59 -10.07
N ARG A 404 17.45 19.88 -10.29
CA ARG A 404 16.81 20.97 -9.56
C ARG A 404 15.31 21.06 -9.82
N GLU A 405 14.89 20.85 -11.07
CA GLU A 405 13.47 20.79 -11.42
C GLU A 405 12.80 19.60 -10.73
N THR A 406 13.43 18.42 -10.72
CA THR A 406 12.92 17.26 -9.98
C THR A 406 12.77 17.55 -8.49
N LEU A 407 13.77 18.15 -7.84
CA LEU A 407 13.65 18.50 -6.41
C LEU A 407 12.43 19.40 -6.14
N GLN A 408 12.11 20.32 -7.05
CA GLN A 408 10.96 21.20 -6.93
C GLN A 408 9.63 20.49 -7.22
N GLN A 409 9.59 19.49 -8.11
CA GLN A 409 8.35 18.74 -8.41
C GLN A 409 7.75 18.10 -7.15
N PHE A 410 8.59 17.68 -6.19
CA PHE A 410 8.15 16.99 -4.98
C PHE A 410 7.54 17.91 -3.91
N SER A 411 7.51 19.24 -4.11
CA SER A 411 6.72 20.14 -3.25
C SER A 411 5.21 19.92 -3.38
N GLU A 412 4.78 19.23 -4.45
CA GLU A 412 3.39 18.92 -4.79
C GLU A 412 3.17 17.40 -4.88
N ALA A 413 4.05 16.59 -4.27
CA ALA A 413 3.94 15.13 -4.32
C ALA A 413 2.60 14.63 -3.73
N ASP A 414 2.11 15.29 -2.68
CA ASP A 414 0.81 15.07 -2.03
C ASP A 414 -0.41 15.43 -2.91
N ASN A 415 -0.18 16.13 -4.02
CA ASN A 415 -1.22 16.58 -4.95
C ASN A 415 -1.18 15.84 -6.30
N PHE A 416 0.03 15.58 -6.83
CA PHE A 416 0.22 14.96 -8.15
C PHE A 416 0.51 13.45 -8.07
N GLY A 417 1.06 12.98 -6.95
CA GLY A 417 1.43 11.59 -6.74
C GLY A 417 2.28 11.02 -7.87
N SER A 418 1.96 9.80 -8.30
CA SER A 418 2.73 9.06 -9.31
C SER A 418 2.70 9.65 -10.71
N LEU A 419 1.86 10.67 -10.96
CA LEU A 419 1.87 11.41 -12.22
C LEU A 419 3.12 12.31 -12.36
N ILE A 420 3.90 12.52 -11.31
CA ILE A 420 5.19 13.22 -11.43
C ILE A 420 6.11 12.44 -12.40
N VAL A 421 6.66 13.17 -13.36
CA VAL A 421 7.68 12.68 -14.31
C VAL A 421 9.01 13.37 -13.96
N PRO A 422 9.94 12.67 -13.29
CA PRO A 422 11.26 13.20 -12.97
C PRO A 422 11.99 13.67 -14.23
N LYS A 423 12.70 14.80 -14.12
CA LYS A 423 13.50 15.43 -15.18
C LYS A 423 14.99 15.15 -15.05
N VAL A 424 15.40 14.61 -13.90
CA VAL A 424 16.74 14.06 -13.69
C VAL A 424 16.96 12.84 -14.61
N GLY A 425 18.08 12.83 -15.34
CA GLY A 425 18.37 11.79 -16.33
C GLY A 425 18.79 10.45 -15.72
N ASN A 426 19.83 10.46 -14.87
CA ASN A 426 20.32 9.25 -14.20
C ASN A 426 20.19 9.39 -12.68
N VAL A 427 19.03 8.99 -12.15
CA VAL A 427 18.73 9.07 -10.72
C VAL A 427 19.64 8.17 -9.91
N ALA A 428 19.90 6.96 -10.39
CA ALA A 428 20.68 5.94 -9.68
C ALA A 428 22.12 6.41 -9.44
N ASP A 429 22.79 6.95 -10.46
CA ASP A 429 24.17 7.44 -10.33
C ASP A 429 24.26 8.65 -9.40
N VAL A 430 23.30 9.58 -9.51
CA VAL A 430 23.23 10.77 -8.64
C VAL A 430 22.99 10.36 -7.18
N LEU A 431 22.06 9.43 -6.96
CA LEU A 431 21.75 8.90 -5.64
C LEU A 431 22.99 8.21 -5.03
N ALA A 432 23.59 7.28 -5.75
CA ALA A 432 24.80 6.57 -5.30
C ALA A 432 25.94 7.54 -4.99
N THR A 433 26.14 8.57 -5.83
CA THR A 433 27.17 9.59 -5.59
C THR A 433 26.89 10.37 -4.31
N LEU A 434 25.64 10.79 -4.08
CA LEU A 434 25.28 11.54 -2.88
C LEU A 434 25.34 10.67 -1.62
N GLU A 435 24.95 9.40 -1.66
CA GLU A 435 25.02 8.50 -0.50
C GLU A 435 26.46 8.32 0.04
N THR A 436 27.49 8.55 -0.78
CA THR A 436 28.89 8.52 -0.33
C THR A 436 29.35 9.80 0.38
N LYS A 437 28.53 10.87 0.40
CA LYS A 437 28.93 12.16 0.97
C LYS A 437 28.73 12.15 2.49
N ASP A 438 29.80 12.46 3.22
CA ASP A 438 29.75 12.58 4.68
C ASP A 438 29.19 13.95 5.11
N MET A 439 28.15 13.90 5.96
CA MET A 439 27.47 15.08 6.51
C MET A 439 27.70 15.27 8.02
N ALA A 440 28.58 14.48 8.64
CA ALA A 440 28.75 14.41 10.10
C ALA A 440 29.14 15.74 10.77
N GLY A 441 29.62 16.73 10.00
CA GLY A 441 30.03 18.04 10.51
C GLY A 441 28.97 19.15 10.51
N ASN A 442 27.78 18.95 9.90
CA ASN A 442 26.76 20.01 9.80
C ASN A 442 25.33 19.45 9.86
N LEU A 443 24.65 19.70 10.98
CA LEU A 443 23.30 19.19 11.26
C LEU A 443 22.26 19.66 10.22
N PHE A 444 22.31 20.93 9.80
CA PHE A 444 21.36 21.49 8.82
C PHE A 444 21.58 20.92 7.41
N LEU A 445 22.85 20.73 7.02
CA LEU A 445 23.17 20.07 5.76
C LEU A 445 22.82 18.59 5.80
N ALA A 446 22.97 17.91 6.94
CA ALA A 446 22.56 16.53 7.11
C ALA A 446 21.05 16.35 6.92
N GLU A 447 20.23 17.24 7.48
CA GLU A 447 18.78 17.22 7.27
C GLU A 447 18.40 17.45 5.80
N THR A 448 19.02 18.45 5.17
CA THR A 448 18.80 18.74 3.73
C THR A 448 19.25 17.57 2.85
N HIS A 449 20.40 16.96 3.18
CA HIS A 449 20.94 15.79 2.51
C HIS A 449 19.95 14.61 2.55
N GLN A 450 19.40 14.29 3.73
CA GLN A 450 18.41 13.21 3.86
C GLN A 450 17.14 13.49 3.06
N ARG A 451 16.66 14.74 3.05
CA ARG A 451 15.50 15.15 2.22
C ARG A 451 15.79 15.04 0.72
N VAL A 452 17.00 15.37 0.26
CA VAL A 452 17.42 15.19 -1.14
C VAL A 452 17.51 13.70 -1.52
N LEU A 453 18.13 12.86 -0.69
CA LEU A 453 18.20 11.41 -0.92
C LEU A 453 16.79 10.80 -0.98
N LYS A 454 15.88 11.27 -0.11
CA LYS A 454 14.48 10.84 -0.11
C LYS A 454 13.78 11.17 -1.43
N VAL A 455 13.93 12.40 -1.93
CA VAL A 455 13.39 12.79 -3.24
C VAL A 455 13.97 11.95 -4.37
N LEU A 456 15.27 11.67 -4.36
CA LEU A 456 15.90 10.84 -5.38
C LEU A 456 15.37 9.40 -5.36
N ARG A 457 15.16 8.80 -4.19
CA ARG A 457 14.55 7.46 -4.09
C ARG A 457 13.13 7.44 -4.66
N MET A 458 12.32 8.46 -4.34
CA MET A 458 10.98 8.58 -4.93
C MET A 458 11.03 8.82 -6.45
N ALA A 459 11.99 9.62 -6.94
CA ALA A 459 12.20 9.84 -8.37
C ALA A 459 12.65 8.56 -9.09
N GLU A 460 13.45 7.72 -8.45
CA GLU A 460 13.90 6.44 -9.00
C GLU A 460 12.72 5.48 -9.19
N ALA A 461 11.81 5.42 -8.21
CA ALA A 461 10.58 4.63 -8.31
C ALA A 461 9.66 5.12 -9.45
N LEU A 462 9.70 6.42 -9.77
CA LEU A 462 8.96 7.03 -10.87
C LEU A 462 9.71 6.98 -12.22
N GLY A 463 10.85 6.29 -12.31
CA GLY A 463 11.60 6.12 -13.56
C GLY A 463 11.07 5.00 -14.46
N PRO A 464 11.33 5.04 -15.78
CA PRO A 464 10.95 4.00 -16.73
C PRO A 464 11.82 2.75 -16.56
N ARG A 465 11.33 1.74 -15.83
CA ARG A 465 12.13 0.53 -15.49
C ARG A 465 11.33 -0.76 -15.37
N TYR A 466 10.03 -0.72 -15.58
CA TYR A 466 9.15 -1.84 -15.27
C TYR A 466 8.81 -2.64 -16.52
N ALA A 467 8.96 -3.96 -16.43
CA ALA A 467 8.52 -4.89 -17.47
C ALA A 467 6.99 -4.98 -17.51
N VAL A 468 6.37 -4.88 -16.33
CA VAL A 468 4.91 -4.90 -16.17
C VAL A 468 4.48 -3.79 -15.22
N VAL A 469 3.46 -3.02 -15.60
CA VAL A 469 2.78 -2.07 -14.72
C VAL A 469 1.32 -2.50 -14.59
N VAL A 470 0.86 -2.80 -13.38
CA VAL A 470 -0.52 -3.21 -13.09
C VAL A 470 -1.17 -2.21 -12.15
N ALA A 471 -2.35 -1.69 -12.48
CA ALA A 471 -2.95 -0.61 -11.67
C ALA A 471 -4.47 -0.61 -11.64
N ASN A 472 -5.01 -0.22 -10.49
CA ASN A 472 -6.33 0.40 -10.36
C ASN A 472 -6.14 1.87 -9.97
N PRO A 473 -5.95 2.78 -10.93
CA PRO A 473 -5.60 4.17 -10.63
C PRO A 473 -6.74 4.94 -9.95
N PRO A 474 -6.46 6.12 -9.37
CA PRO A 474 -7.47 7.00 -8.81
C PRO A 474 -8.48 7.49 -9.88
N TYR A 475 -9.79 7.48 -9.54
CA TYR A 475 -10.86 7.99 -10.42
C TYR A 475 -11.31 9.36 -9.93
N MET A 476 -11.00 10.42 -10.68
CA MET A 476 -11.40 11.79 -10.33
C MET A 476 -11.44 12.66 -11.59
N GLY A 477 -12.65 12.90 -12.08
CA GLY A 477 -12.87 13.81 -13.20
C GLY A 477 -12.49 15.26 -12.87
N GLY A 478 -12.23 16.06 -13.89
CA GLY A 478 -11.74 17.44 -13.74
C GLY A 478 -12.59 18.38 -12.84
N LYS A 479 -13.87 18.05 -12.58
CA LYS A 479 -14.69 18.79 -11.61
C LYS A 479 -14.28 18.55 -10.16
N GLY A 480 -13.69 17.40 -9.82
CA GLY A 480 -13.20 17.09 -8.47
C GLY A 480 -11.84 17.69 -8.16
N MET A 481 -11.01 17.90 -9.20
CA MET A 481 -9.65 18.42 -9.05
C MET A 481 -9.62 19.84 -8.46
N ASN A 482 -8.67 20.08 -7.55
CA ASN A 482 -8.35 21.43 -7.09
C ASN A 482 -7.69 22.28 -8.20
N GLY A 483 -7.61 23.59 -7.97
CA GLY A 483 -7.12 24.54 -8.99
C GLY A 483 -5.68 24.27 -9.43
N ARG A 484 -4.80 23.85 -8.51
CA ARG A 484 -3.40 23.56 -8.81
C ARG A 484 -3.27 22.30 -9.66
N LEU A 485 -3.89 21.20 -9.24
CA LEU A 485 -3.94 19.94 -9.98
C LEU A 485 -4.57 20.12 -11.37
N SER A 486 -5.68 20.88 -11.48
CA SER A 486 -6.34 21.13 -12.77
C SER A 486 -5.45 21.91 -13.74
N THR A 487 -4.68 22.88 -13.25
CA THR A 487 -3.75 23.67 -14.08
C THR A 487 -2.59 22.80 -14.55
N TRP A 488 -1.98 22.06 -13.61
CA TRP A 488 -0.88 21.16 -13.90
C TRP A 488 -1.26 20.04 -14.87
N ALA A 489 -2.45 19.46 -14.72
CA ALA A 489 -2.98 18.44 -15.64
C ALA A 489 -3.14 18.97 -17.08
N LYS A 490 -3.55 20.24 -17.26
CA LYS A 490 -3.66 20.85 -18.59
C LYS A 490 -2.30 21.05 -19.26
N GLU A 491 -1.27 21.36 -18.47
CA GLU A 491 0.09 21.62 -18.93
C GLU A 491 0.83 20.31 -19.26
N ASN A 492 0.68 19.28 -18.43
CA ASN A 492 1.50 18.06 -18.48
C ASN A 492 0.78 16.87 -19.14
N TYR A 493 -0.56 16.86 -19.14
CA TYR A 493 -1.37 15.76 -19.67
C TYR A 493 -2.50 16.28 -20.59
N PRO A 494 -2.19 17.06 -21.65
CA PRO A 494 -3.21 17.72 -22.46
C PRO A 494 -4.22 16.76 -23.11
N ASN A 495 -3.83 15.52 -23.36
CA ASN A 495 -4.63 14.48 -24.03
C ASN A 495 -5.55 13.69 -23.08
N SER A 496 -5.29 13.72 -21.77
CA SER A 496 -6.00 12.91 -20.77
C SER A 496 -6.43 13.67 -19.52
N LYS A 497 -6.14 14.98 -19.42
CA LYS A 497 -6.50 15.92 -18.33
C LYS A 497 -7.94 15.88 -17.82
N SER A 498 -8.85 15.25 -18.55
CA SER A 498 -10.26 15.13 -18.19
C SER A 498 -10.49 14.25 -16.96
N ASP A 499 -9.60 13.31 -16.64
CA ASP A 499 -9.69 12.46 -15.44
C ASP A 499 -8.30 11.95 -14.99
N LEU A 500 -8.12 11.74 -13.68
CA LEU A 500 -6.91 11.13 -13.12
C LEU A 500 -6.64 9.74 -13.73
N PHE A 501 -7.65 8.87 -13.86
CA PHE A 501 -7.42 7.52 -14.38
C PHE A 501 -6.83 7.56 -15.80
N ALA A 502 -7.24 8.55 -16.60
CA ALA A 502 -6.81 8.70 -17.98
C ALA A 502 -5.35 9.20 -18.04
N MET A 503 -4.96 10.11 -17.14
CA MET A 503 -3.55 10.52 -16.99
C MET A 503 -2.68 9.35 -16.55
N PHE A 504 -3.20 8.46 -15.70
CA PHE A 504 -2.51 7.23 -15.32
C PHE A 504 -2.33 6.25 -16.49
N ILE A 505 -3.21 6.24 -17.51
CA ILE A 505 -2.99 5.41 -18.71
C ILE A 505 -1.72 5.87 -19.42
N GLU A 506 -1.58 7.17 -19.68
CA GLU A 506 -0.36 7.73 -20.28
C GLU A 506 0.85 7.50 -19.37
N ARG A 507 0.70 7.77 -18.07
CA ARG A 507 1.80 7.66 -17.12
C ARG A 507 2.33 6.24 -16.98
N ASN A 508 1.45 5.25 -16.94
CA ASN A 508 1.85 3.85 -16.80
C ASN A 508 2.60 3.36 -18.03
N LEU A 509 2.23 3.82 -19.24
CA LEU A 509 3.02 3.56 -20.45
C LEU A 509 4.41 4.21 -20.38
N ASP A 510 4.52 5.41 -19.79
CA ASP A 510 5.81 6.08 -19.58
C ASP A 510 6.67 5.44 -18.46
N LEU A 511 6.08 4.63 -17.57
CA LEU A 511 6.79 3.86 -16.54
C LEU A 511 7.29 2.50 -17.06
N THR A 512 6.62 1.97 -18.08
CA THR A 512 6.89 0.66 -18.66
C THR A 512 8.00 0.74 -19.71
N VAL A 513 8.92 -0.22 -19.72
CA VAL A 513 9.95 -0.32 -20.77
C VAL A 513 9.31 -0.62 -22.13
N LYS A 514 10.03 -0.38 -23.22
CA LYS A 514 9.56 -0.76 -24.57
C LYS A 514 9.24 -2.25 -24.63
N ALA A 515 8.13 -2.61 -25.27
CA ALA A 515 7.58 -3.98 -25.32
C ALA A 515 7.19 -4.59 -23.96
N GLY A 516 7.26 -3.84 -22.86
CA GLY A 516 6.63 -4.22 -21.61
C GLY A 516 5.11 -4.00 -21.64
N GLU A 517 4.43 -4.46 -20.60
CA GLU A 517 2.97 -4.50 -20.56
C GLU A 517 2.37 -3.60 -19.47
N VAL A 518 1.23 -2.99 -19.77
CA VAL A 518 0.44 -2.16 -18.84
C VAL A 518 -0.95 -2.77 -18.70
N ALA A 519 -1.29 -3.26 -17.51
CA ALA A 519 -2.59 -3.85 -17.20
C ALA A 519 -3.38 -2.96 -16.25
N MET A 520 -4.55 -2.48 -16.65
CA MET A 520 -5.31 -1.51 -15.85
C MET A 520 -6.80 -1.83 -15.80
N ILE A 521 -7.43 -1.48 -14.68
CA ILE A 521 -8.87 -1.29 -14.59
C ILE A 521 -9.20 0.19 -14.41
N THR A 522 -10.00 0.76 -15.31
CA THR A 522 -10.37 2.18 -15.27
C THR A 522 -11.87 2.37 -15.53
N MET A 523 -12.36 3.61 -15.41
CA MET A 523 -13.69 3.94 -15.92
C MET A 523 -13.75 3.71 -17.43
N GLN A 524 -14.86 3.18 -17.96
CA GLN A 524 -15.02 2.86 -19.39
C GLN A 524 -15.18 4.09 -20.29
N SER A 525 -15.36 5.28 -19.71
CA SER A 525 -15.70 6.51 -20.44
C SER A 525 -14.65 6.90 -21.49
N TRP A 526 -13.38 6.54 -21.29
CA TRP A 526 -12.32 6.79 -22.27
C TRP A 526 -12.48 6.05 -23.58
N MET A 527 -13.27 4.97 -23.62
CA MET A 527 -13.57 4.25 -24.85
C MET A 527 -14.49 5.04 -25.79
N PHE A 528 -15.31 5.97 -25.26
CA PHE A 528 -16.44 6.53 -26.00
C PHE A 528 -16.47 8.05 -26.07
N LEU A 529 -16.09 8.76 -24.99
CA LEU A 529 -16.28 10.21 -24.94
C LEU A 529 -15.26 10.94 -25.83
N SER A 530 -15.70 12.02 -26.48
CA SER A 530 -14.86 12.88 -27.33
C SER A 530 -13.70 13.52 -26.58
N SER A 531 -13.86 13.78 -25.28
CA SER A 531 -12.78 14.31 -24.42
C SER A 531 -11.56 13.41 -24.33
N PHE A 532 -11.67 12.14 -24.71
CA PHE A 532 -10.58 11.15 -24.70
C PHE A 532 -10.15 10.72 -26.12
N GLU A 533 -10.56 11.45 -27.16
CA GLU A 533 -10.21 11.10 -28.55
C GLU A 533 -8.69 11.15 -28.78
N ALA A 534 -8.03 12.22 -28.34
CA ALA A 534 -6.57 12.34 -28.44
C ALA A 534 -5.83 11.22 -27.70
N LEU A 535 -6.34 10.79 -26.54
CA LEU A 535 -5.80 9.64 -25.80
C LEU A 535 -5.96 8.34 -26.61
N ARG A 536 -7.13 8.09 -27.20
CA ARG A 536 -7.35 6.90 -28.04
C ARG A 536 -6.44 6.89 -29.27
N SER A 537 -6.28 8.04 -29.95
CA SER A 537 -5.34 8.16 -31.08
C SER A 537 -3.92 7.82 -30.64
N ARG A 538 -3.44 8.39 -29.52
CA ARG A 538 -2.11 8.05 -28.98
C ARG A 538 -1.96 6.55 -28.74
N ILE A 539 -2.95 5.90 -28.10
CA ILE A 539 -2.92 4.46 -27.81
C ILE A 539 -2.83 3.65 -29.11
N LEU A 540 -3.68 3.96 -30.10
CA LEU A 540 -3.75 3.19 -31.35
C LEU A 540 -2.55 3.44 -32.27
N ASP A 541 -1.93 4.61 -32.22
CA ASP A 541 -0.80 4.97 -33.08
C ASP A 541 0.56 4.50 -32.52
N GLN A 542 0.67 4.32 -31.19
CA GLN A 542 1.95 4.10 -30.50
C GLN A 542 2.03 2.81 -29.70
N HIS A 543 0.89 2.20 -29.38
CA HIS A 543 0.79 1.05 -28.48
C HIS A 543 -0.15 -0.02 -29.07
N THR A 544 -0.28 -1.15 -28.38
CA THR A 544 -1.14 -2.26 -28.83
C THR A 544 -2.07 -2.67 -27.71
N ILE A 545 -3.38 -2.77 -27.98
CA ILE A 545 -4.34 -3.35 -27.04
C ILE A 545 -4.27 -4.87 -27.17
N LEU A 546 -3.70 -5.54 -26.16
CA LEU A 546 -3.55 -7.00 -26.13
C LEU A 546 -4.87 -7.70 -25.78
N SER A 547 -5.55 -7.21 -24.74
CA SER A 547 -6.88 -7.67 -24.38
C SER A 547 -7.68 -6.59 -23.66
N MET A 548 -9.01 -6.70 -23.69
CA MET A 548 -9.92 -5.79 -23.00
C MET A 548 -11.22 -6.49 -22.61
N ALA A 549 -11.53 -6.48 -21.31
CA ALA A 549 -12.79 -6.90 -20.74
C ALA A 549 -13.66 -5.67 -20.42
N HIS A 550 -14.71 -5.45 -21.22
CA HIS A 550 -15.69 -4.40 -21.02
C HIS A 550 -16.70 -4.82 -19.94
N LEU A 551 -16.47 -4.37 -18.69
CA LEU A 551 -17.24 -4.78 -17.53
C LEU A 551 -18.56 -4.02 -17.38
N GLY A 552 -18.58 -2.73 -17.68
CA GLY A 552 -19.76 -1.89 -17.44
C GLY A 552 -20.00 -1.60 -15.96
N ALA A 553 -21.24 -1.28 -15.60
CA ALA A 553 -21.66 -1.07 -14.22
C ALA A 553 -21.60 -2.37 -13.40
N ARG A 554 -21.63 -2.25 -12.06
CA ARG A 554 -21.73 -3.39 -11.14
C ARG A 554 -20.58 -4.40 -11.28
N ALA A 555 -19.40 -3.91 -11.64
CA ALA A 555 -18.15 -4.66 -11.56
C ALA A 555 -17.58 -4.73 -10.13
N PHE A 556 -18.16 -3.96 -9.21
CA PHE A 556 -17.78 -3.88 -7.80
C PHE A 556 -19.08 -3.93 -6.97
N ASP A 557 -19.38 -5.05 -6.33
CA ASP A 557 -20.56 -5.24 -5.48
C ASP A 557 -20.48 -4.32 -4.24
N SER A 558 -19.26 -3.95 -3.84
CA SER A 558 -19.02 -2.99 -2.75
C SER A 558 -19.42 -1.55 -3.07
N ILE A 559 -19.64 -1.21 -4.35
CA ILE A 559 -20.15 0.09 -4.79
C ILE A 559 -21.60 -0.08 -5.23
N GLY A 560 -22.51 0.55 -4.50
CA GLY A 560 -23.93 0.53 -4.86
C GLY A 560 -24.23 1.30 -6.17
N GLY A 561 -25.14 0.73 -6.98
CA GLY A 561 -25.69 1.38 -8.17
C GLY A 561 -24.79 1.32 -9.41
N GLU A 562 -25.10 2.14 -10.41
CA GLU A 562 -24.35 2.23 -11.68
C GLU A 562 -23.34 3.38 -11.71
N VAL A 563 -22.93 3.84 -10.52
CA VAL A 563 -22.06 5.02 -10.34
C VAL A 563 -20.69 4.82 -10.96
N VAL A 564 -20.19 3.58 -10.95
CA VAL A 564 -18.88 3.21 -11.49
C VAL A 564 -19.09 2.17 -12.58
N SER A 565 -18.76 2.54 -13.81
CA SER A 565 -18.76 1.65 -14.97
C SER A 565 -17.35 1.51 -15.52
N THR A 566 -16.85 0.29 -15.63
CA THR A 566 -15.41 0.03 -15.83
C THR A 566 -15.09 -0.84 -17.04
N THR A 567 -13.81 -0.79 -17.41
CA THR A 567 -13.18 -1.69 -18.36
C THR A 567 -11.82 -2.10 -17.79
N ALA A 568 -11.46 -3.35 -17.95
CA ALA A 568 -10.14 -3.88 -17.60
C ALA A 568 -9.40 -4.24 -18.90
N PHE A 569 -8.14 -3.90 -19.04
CA PHE A 569 -7.41 -4.07 -20.29
C PHE A 569 -5.91 -4.24 -20.08
N VAL A 570 -5.25 -4.82 -21.08
CA VAL A 570 -3.79 -4.93 -21.15
C VAL A 570 -3.31 -4.27 -22.43
N LEU A 571 -2.33 -3.37 -22.30
CA LEU A 571 -1.61 -2.72 -23.39
C LEU A 571 -0.18 -3.23 -23.44
N GLU A 572 0.38 -3.34 -24.64
CA GLU A 572 1.83 -3.45 -24.83
C GLU A 572 2.40 -2.09 -25.20
N ASN A 573 3.55 -1.74 -24.63
CA ASN A 573 4.28 -0.51 -24.93
C ASN A 573 5.08 -0.62 -26.25
N THR A 574 4.40 -1.04 -27.31
CA THR A 574 4.87 -1.14 -28.69
C THR A 574 3.64 -1.12 -29.62
N HIS A 575 3.73 -0.47 -30.77
CA HIS A 575 2.70 -0.50 -31.79
C HIS A 575 2.86 -1.72 -32.73
N LYS A 576 1.82 -2.56 -32.82
CA LYS A 576 1.73 -3.73 -33.69
C LYS A 576 0.44 -3.65 -34.53
N PRO A 577 0.47 -3.06 -35.73
CA PRO A 577 -0.74 -2.76 -36.51
C PRO A 577 -1.53 -4.00 -36.95
N GLU A 578 -0.85 -5.14 -37.13
CA GLU A 578 -1.46 -6.40 -37.56
C GLU A 578 -1.96 -7.26 -36.38
N TYR A 579 -1.70 -6.83 -35.14
CA TYR A 579 -2.11 -7.57 -33.95
C TYR A 579 -3.62 -7.40 -33.71
N ARG A 580 -4.29 -8.51 -33.39
CA ARG A 580 -5.70 -8.52 -33.03
C ARG A 580 -5.85 -8.86 -31.56
N GLY A 581 -6.30 -7.88 -30.77
CA GLY A 581 -6.55 -8.07 -29.35
C GLY A 581 -7.79 -8.91 -29.06
N ALA A 582 -7.84 -9.48 -27.87
CA ALA A 582 -9.01 -10.21 -27.37
C ALA A 582 -9.98 -9.26 -26.64
N TYR A 583 -11.23 -9.21 -27.08
CA TYR A 583 -12.25 -8.30 -26.52
C TYR A 583 -13.41 -9.08 -25.92
N LEU A 584 -13.63 -8.93 -24.61
CA LEU A 584 -14.69 -9.62 -23.86
C LEU A 584 -15.77 -8.62 -23.45
N ARG A 585 -17.01 -8.82 -23.88
CA ARG A 585 -18.15 -7.99 -23.48
C ARG A 585 -18.88 -8.63 -22.30
N LEU A 586 -18.76 -8.04 -21.11
CA LEU A 586 -19.28 -8.58 -19.83
C LEU A 586 -20.36 -7.70 -19.19
N VAL A 587 -20.89 -6.74 -19.95
CA VAL A 587 -21.83 -5.72 -19.47
C VAL A 587 -23.20 -6.29 -19.05
N ASP A 588 -23.58 -7.47 -19.54
CA ASP A 588 -24.89 -8.06 -19.28
C ASP A 588 -24.98 -8.73 -17.88
N GLY A 589 -23.84 -8.96 -17.22
CA GLY A 589 -23.80 -9.49 -15.85
C GLY A 589 -24.18 -8.44 -14.79
N ASN A 590 -24.94 -8.84 -13.77
CA ASN A 590 -25.53 -7.96 -12.77
C ASN A 590 -24.80 -7.94 -11.42
N SER A 591 -23.75 -8.75 -11.26
CA SER A 591 -22.92 -8.86 -10.06
C SER A 591 -21.47 -9.19 -10.40
N GLU A 592 -20.56 -9.04 -9.44
CA GLU A 592 -19.17 -9.53 -9.56
C GLU A 592 -19.12 -11.02 -9.97
N ALA A 593 -19.96 -11.85 -9.33
CA ALA A 593 -20.00 -13.29 -9.58
C ALA A 593 -20.46 -13.62 -11.01
N GLU A 594 -21.54 -13.00 -11.48
CA GLU A 594 -22.04 -13.21 -12.86
C GLU A 594 -20.99 -12.78 -13.90
N LYS A 595 -20.33 -11.64 -13.70
CA LYS A 595 -19.30 -11.15 -14.63
C LYS A 595 -18.07 -12.05 -14.65
N MET A 596 -17.67 -12.58 -13.50
CA MET A 596 -16.59 -13.57 -13.38
C MET A 596 -16.93 -14.85 -14.17
N GLU A 597 -18.13 -15.40 -14.01
CA GLU A 597 -18.58 -16.58 -14.76
C GLU A 597 -18.64 -16.32 -16.28
N MET A 598 -19.15 -15.14 -16.69
CA MET A 598 -19.17 -14.73 -18.09
C MET A 598 -17.75 -14.65 -18.68
N MET A 599 -16.78 -14.10 -17.93
CA MET A 599 -15.39 -14.03 -18.36
C MET A 599 -14.80 -15.41 -18.58
N VAL A 600 -14.94 -16.31 -17.60
CA VAL A 600 -14.42 -17.69 -17.71
C VAL A 600 -15.02 -18.40 -18.92
N LYS A 601 -16.34 -18.26 -19.13
CA LYS A 601 -17.03 -18.84 -20.28
C LYS A 601 -16.52 -18.28 -21.61
N ALA A 602 -16.34 -16.97 -21.70
CA ALA A 602 -15.85 -16.31 -22.91
C ALA A 602 -14.40 -16.72 -23.24
N ILE A 603 -13.53 -16.83 -22.24
CA ILE A 603 -12.15 -17.32 -22.42
C ILE A 603 -12.16 -18.77 -22.90
N ALA A 604 -12.97 -19.64 -22.30
CA ALA A 604 -13.09 -21.04 -22.71
C ALA A 604 -13.60 -21.19 -24.15
N GLN A 605 -14.56 -20.35 -24.57
CA GLN A 605 -15.03 -20.31 -25.95
C GLN A 605 -13.95 -19.87 -26.92
N GLY A 606 -13.18 -18.83 -26.56
CA GLY A 606 -12.05 -18.37 -27.37
C GLY A 606 -10.94 -19.40 -27.54
N ARG A 607 -10.68 -20.23 -26.52
CA ARG A 607 -9.72 -21.35 -26.61
C ARG A 607 -10.19 -22.51 -27.52
N ALA A 608 -11.49 -22.61 -27.77
CA ALA A 608 -12.10 -23.71 -28.55
C ALA A 608 -12.37 -23.35 -30.02
N ALA A 609 -12.33 -22.06 -30.36
CA ALA A 609 -12.47 -21.52 -31.71
C ALA A 609 -11.12 -21.53 -32.44
#